data_AF-A0A855F0N3-F1
#
_entry.id   AF-A0A855F0N3-F1
#
_cell.length_a   1.000
_cell.length_b   1.000
_cell.length_c   1.000
_cell.angle_alpha   90.00
_cell.angle_beta   90.00
_cell.angle_gamma   90.00
#
_symmetry.space_group_name_H-M   'P 1'
#
loop_
_entity.id
_entity.type
_entity.pdbx_description
1 polymer ?
#
loop_
_entity_poly.entity_id
_entity_poly.type
_entity_poly.pdbx_seq_one_letter_code
_entity_poly.pdbx_strand_id
1 'polypeptide(L)'
;MALCAFSSYAKDWTPSYQNDEMRGTAQKFLTLDSENSVDFDFPYNGGSELSIVLRSKKTTLKKGQKPEELMPTEALLLISKGQFLCSSYDGCHVSVKFDQDKIKTYSMNEAADGSADVIFFSAPSGFIKNIKSHKQVIIEADFYQEGKKQFKFNIDNYPG
;
A
#
# COMPACT_ATOMS: atom_id res chain seq x y z
N MET A 1 17.00 24.21 28.31
CA MET A 1 16.99 22.96 27.52
C MET A 1 15.84 23.07 26.54
N ALA A 2 16.12 23.53 25.31
CA ALA A 2 15.10 23.68 24.29
C ALA A 2 14.88 22.32 23.62
N LEU A 3 13.68 21.77 23.75
CA LEU A 3 13.22 20.63 22.97
C LEU A 3 12.98 21.13 21.54
N CYS A 4 13.93 20.88 20.64
CA CYS A 4 13.66 20.96 19.22
C CYS A 4 12.73 19.80 18.86
N ALA A 5 11.44 20.09 18.64
CA ALA A 5 10.52 19.15 18.03
C ALA A 5 10.90 19.02 16.56
N PHE A 6 11.47 17.87 16.17
CA PHE A 6 11.58 17.49 14.78
C PHE A 6 10.19 16.99 14.33
N SER A 7 9.44 17.84 13.63
CA SER A 7 8.29 17.35 12.87
C SER A 7 8.83 16.55 11.69
N SER A 8 8.82 15.21 11.76
CA SER A 8 8.93 14.43 10.53
C SER A 8 7.69 14.73 9.70
N TYR A 9 7.88 15.23 8.48
CA TYR A 9 6.76 15.52 7.58
C TYR A 9 6.11 14.18 7.21
N ALA A 10 4.86 13.97 7.64
CA ALA A 10 4.07 12.82 7.23
C ALA A 10 3.91 12.84 5.70
N LYS A 11 4.07 11.70 5.04
CA LYS A 11 3.85 11.60 3.60
C LYS A 11 2.35 11.83 3.31
N ASP A 12 2.07 12.46 2.17
CA ASP A 12 0.69 12.77 1.75
C ASP A 12 0.15 11.74 0.76
N TRP A 13 -1.15 11.45 0.87
CA TRP A 13 -1.84 10.63 -0.12
C TRP A 13 -1.85 11.31 -1.47
N THR A 14 -1.28 10.66 -2.47
CA THR A 14 -1.22 11.15 -3.84
C THR A 14 -2.33 10.51 -4.68
N PRO A 15 -3.35 11.28 -5.12
CA PRO A 15 -4.36 10.77 -6.03
C PRO A 15 -3.82 10.68 -7.46
N SER A 16 -4.20 9.62 -8.18
CA SER A 16 -4.00 9.54 -9.62
C SER A 16 -5.15 8.79 -10.30
N TYR A 17 -5.24 8.94 -11.63
CA TYR A 17 -6.36 8.46 -12.42
C TYR A 17 -5.85 7.81 -13.70
N GLN A 18 -6.47 6.70 -14.10
CA GLN A 18 -6.18 6.04 -15.36
C GLN A 18 -7.45 5.85 -16.16
N ASN A 19 -7.36 6.11 -17.46
CA ASN A 19 -8.41 5.85 -18.43
C ASN A 19 -7.91 4.76 -19.40
N ASP A 20 -8.70 3.70 -19.56
CA ASP A 20 -8.52 2.69 -20.62
C ASP A 20 -9.43 3.10 -21.78
N GLU A 21 -8.85 3.76 -22.78
CA GLU A 21 -9.57 4.25 -23.97
C GLU A 21 -10.15 3.09 -24.80
N MET A 22 -9.47 1.94 -24.83
CA MET A 22 -9.93 0.76 -25.58
C MET A 22 -11.22 0.18 -24.99
N ARG A 23 -11.36 0.20 -23.66
CA ARG A 23 -12.54 -0.36 -22.96
C ARG A 23 -13.53 0.70 -22.48
N GLY A 24 -13.19 1.99 -22.60
CA GLY A 24 -14.00 3.09 -22.08
C GLY A 24 -14.19 3.02 -20.56
N THR A 25 -13.15 2.62 -19.82
CA THR A 25 -13.20 2.51 -18.36
C THR A 25 -12.22 3.47 -17.70
N ALA A 26 -12.54 3.91 -16.49
CA ALA A 26 -11.69 4.73 -15.65
C ALA A 26 -11.40 4.04 -14.31
N GLN A 27 -10.31 4.45 -13.68
CA GLN A 27 -9.88 3.96 -12.38
C GLN A 27 -9.22 5.08 -11.58
N LYS A 28 -9.51 5.14 -10.27
CA LYS A 28 -8.86 6.03 -9.31
C LYS A 28 -7.86 5.25 -8.47
N PHE A 29 -6.76 5.90 -8.12
CA PHE A 29 -5.74 5.42 -7.19
C PHE A 29 -5.51 6.48 -6.11
N LEU A 30 -5.22 6.01 -4.90
CA LEU A 30 -4.67 6.78 -3.80
C LEU A 30 -3.42 6.04 -3.33
N THR A 31 -2.26 6.69 -3.42
CA THR A 31 -0.97 6.11 -3.04
C THR A 31 -0.42 6.83 -1.82
N LEU A 32 0.11 6.09 -0.86
CA LEU A 32 0.82 6.62 0.29
C LEU A 32 2.12 5.84 0.48
N ASP A 33 3.25 6.55 0.50
CA ASP A 33 4.57 5.97 0.73
C ASP A 33 4.89 5.91 2.23
N SER A 34 5.74 4.96 2.62
CA SER A 34 6.18 4.80 3.99
C SER A 34 7.00 6.01 4.48
N GLU A 35 6.89 6.31 5.77
CA GLU A 35 7.67 7.36 6.42
C GLU A 35 9.14 6.98 6.59
N ASN A 36 9.43 5.67 6.60
CA ASN A 36 10.77 5.13 6.65
C ASN A 36 11.13 4.40 5.36
N SER A 37 12.43 4.38 5.06
CA SER A 37 13.03 3.41 4.17
C SER A 37 13.63 2.25 4.97
N VAL A 38 13.84 1.13 4.30
CA VAL A 38 14.66 0.00 4.80
C VAL A 38 15.76 -0.27 3.80
N ASP A 39 16.95 -0.60 4.27
CA ASP A 39 18.07 -0.89 3.38
C ASP A 39 17.98 -2.34 2.90
N PHE A 40 18.04 -2.49 1.57
CA PHE A 40 18.19 -3.77 0.89
C PHE A 40 19.61 -3.87 0.33
N ASP A 41 20.19 -5.05 0.50
CA ASP A 41 21.52 -5.39 0.01
C ASP A 41 21.53 -5.45 -1.53
N PHE A 42 22.72 -5.66 -2.10
CA PHE A 42 22.87 -5.91 -3.53
C PHE A 42 21.93 -7.03 -3.99
N PRO A 43 21.17 -6.88 -5.10
CA PRO A 43 21.34 -5.91 -6.20
C PRO A 43 20.59 -4.58 -6.06
N TYR A 44 19.86 -4.33 -4.97
CA TYR A 44 18.96 -3.17 -4.83
C TYR A 44 19.68 -1.88 -4.37
N ASN A 45 20.87 -2.03 -3.77
CA ASN A 45 21.83 -0.98 -3.43
C ASN A 45 21.17 0.28 -2.84
N GLY A 46 20.60 0.15 -1.63
CA GLY A 46 20.18 1.28 -0.80
C GLY A 46 18.77 1.15 -0.23
N GLY A 47 18.21 2.30 0.16
CA GLY A 47 16.90 2.39 0.79
C GLY A 47 15.75 2.04 -0.17
N SER A 48 14.83 1.22 0.31
CA SER A 48 13.53 0.93 -0.29
C SER A 48 12.40 1.46 0.58
N GLU A 49 11.35 1.96 -0.06
CA GLU A 49 10.10 2.42 0.56
C GLU A 49 8.98 1.50 0.10
N LEU A 50 7.99 1.29 0.98
CA LEU A 50 6.78 0.55 0.66
C LEU A 50 5.64 1.55 0.44
N SER A 51 4.84 1.34 -0.59
CA SER A 51 3.65 2.13 -0.87
C SER A 51 2.39 1.33 -0.59
N ILE A 52 1.45 1.93 0.15
CA ILE A 52 0.06 1.49 0.20
C ILE A 52 -0.67 2.12 -0.99
N VAL A 53 -1.27 1.29 -1.84
CA VAL A 53 -2.07 1.76 -2.97
C VAL A 53 -3.50 1.26 -2.82
N LEU A 54 -4.43 2.21 -2.69
CA LEU A 54 -5.87 1.94 -2.71
C LEU A 54 -6.40 2.34 -4.09
N ARG A 55 -7.13 1.44 -4.75
CA ARG A 55 -7.69 1.74 -6.08
C ARG A 55 -9.16 1.36 -6.21
N SER A 56 -9.88 2.09 -7.05
CA SER A 56 -11.24 1.70 -7.44
C SER A 56 -11.18 0.48 -8.36
N LYS A 57 -12.31 -0.20 -8.58
CA LYS A 57 -12.43 -1.08 -9.75
C LYS A 57 -12.35 -0.24 -11.02
N LYS A 58 -11.89 -0.86 -12.11
CA LYS A 58 -12.11 -0.32 -13.45
C LYS A 58 -13.61 -0.30 -13.73
N THR A 59 -14.15 0.86 -14.09
CA THR A 59 -15.58 1.01 -14.37
C THR A 59 -15.81 2.01 -15.49
N THR A 60 -16.88 1.84 -16.25
CA THR A 60 -17.39 2.89 -17.12
C THR A 60 -17.98 4.00 -16.26
N LEU A 61 -17.61 5.25 -16.54
CA LEU A 61 -18.16 6.41 -15.83
C LEU A 61 -19.60 6.68 -16.28
N LYS A 62 -20.46 7.05 -15.33
CA LYS A 62 -21.79 7.57 -15.65
C LYS A 62 -21.65 8.94 -16.31
N LYS A 63 -22.68 9.36 -17.07
CA LYS A 63 -22.70 10.69 -17.71
C LYS A 63 -22.47 11.79 -16.66
N GLY A 64 -21.41 12.57 -16.84
CA GLY A 64 -21.03 13.67 -15.94
C GLY A 64 -20.27 13.26 -14.67
N GLN A 65 -20.13 11.96 -14.40
CA GLN A 65 -19.29 11.45 -13.32
C GLN A 65 -17.81 11.57 -13.70
N LYS A 66 -16.97 11.99 -12.76
CA LYS A 66 -15.53 12.06 -12.96
C LYS A 66 -14.77 10.96 -12.21
N PRO A 67 -13.55 10.57 -12.64
CA PRO A 67 -12.74 9.58 -11.94
C PRO A 67 -12.46 9.90 -10.46
N GLU A 68 -12.38 11.18 -10.09
CA GLU A 68 -12.15 11.65 -8.73
C GLU A 68 -13.22 11.16 -7.75
N GLU A 69 -14.44 10.96 -8.23
CA GLU A 69 -15.61 10.52 -7.47
C GLU A 69 -15.64 9.01 -7.24
N LEU A 70 -14.76 8.24 -7.89
CA LEU A 70 -14.68 6.79 -7.69
C LEU A 70 -14.17 6.48 -6.28
N MET A 71 -14.73 5.43 -5.67
CA MET A 71 -14.32 4.97 -4.35
C MET A 71 -13.33 3.79 -4.47
N PRO A 72 -12.20 3.82 -3.76
CA PRO A 72 -11.32 2.67 -3.66
C PRO A 72 -12.01 1.47 -3.01
N THR A 73 -11.86 0.31 -3.62
CA THR A 73 -12.40 -0.98 -3.14
C THR A 73 -11.37 -2.10 -3.18
N GLU A 74 -10.20 -1.83 -3.76
CA GLU A 74 -9.06 -2.73 -3.84
C GLU A 74 -7.87 -2.09 -3.12
N ALA A 75 -6.99 -2.93 -2.58
CA ALA A 75 -5.78 -2.51 -1.90
C ALA A 75 -4.61 -3.40 -2.35
N LEU A 76 -3.45 -2.80 -2.49
CA LEU A 76 -2.20 -3.48 -2.84
C LEU A 76 -1.01 -2.79 -2.17
N LEU A 77 0.10 -3.52 -2.08
CA LEU A 77 1.38 -3.02 -1.61
C LEU A 77 2.37 -3.09 -2.76
N LEU A 78 3.13 -2.01 -2.94
CA LEU A 78 4.19 -1.90 -3.95
C LEU A 78 5.51 -1.60 -3.21
N ILE A 79 6.57 -2.34 -3.51
CA ILE A 79 7.90 -2.05 -2.98
C ILE A 79 8.73 -1.31 -4.04
N SER A 80 9.40 -0.23 -3.66
CA SER A 80 10.16 0.57 -4.63
C SER A 80 11.38 -0.16 -5.19
N LYS A 81 11.95 -1.08 -4.40
CA LYS A 81 13.06 -1.95 -4.77
C LYS A 81 12.96 -3.25 -3.99
N GLY A 82 13.14 -4.39 -4.66
CA GLY A 82 13.06 -5.70 -4.03
C GLY A 82 11.96 -6.55 -4.60
N GLN A 83 11.82 -7.75 -4.02
CA GLN A 83 10.82 -8.73 -4.42
C GLN A 83 10.15 -9.27 -3.17
N PHE A 84 8.82 -9.20 -3.12
CA PHE A 84 8.05 -9.86 -2.07
C PHE A 84 8.30 -11.35 -2.13
N LEU A 85 8.48 -11.95 -0.96
CA LEU A 85 8.60 -13.39 -0.81
C LEU A 85 7.26 -13.97 -0.36
N CYS A 86 6.53 -14.55 -1.31
CA CYS A 86 5.33 -15.34 -1.03
C CYS A 86 5.72 -16.82 -0.93
N SER A 87 5.30 -17.50 0.15
CA SER A 87 5.57 -18.93 0.33
C SER A 87 4.59 -19.75 -0.52
N SER A 88 5.09 -20.71 -1.29
CA SER A 88 4.24 -21.68 -2.01
C SER A 88 3.53 -22.67 -1.09
N TYR A 89 3.97 -22.79 0.17
CA TYR A 89 3.40 -23.70 1.17
C TYR A 89 2.44 -22.99 2.12
N ASP A 90 2.87 -21.84 2.66
CA ASP A 90 2.10 -21.08 3.66
C ASP A 90 1.24 -19.97 3.06
N GLY A 91 1.34 -19.74 1.75
CA GLY A 91 0.67 -18.64 1.06
C GLY A 91 1.42 -17.30 1.20
N CYS A 92 0.79 -16.24 0.68
CA CYS A 92 1.33 -14.89 0.79
C CYS A 92 0.58 -14.11 1.87
N HIS A 93 1.32 -13.56 2.83
CA HIS A 93 0.74 -12.87 3.98
C HIS A 93 1.56 -11.66 4.40
N VAL A 94 0.88 -10.69 5.01
CA VAL A 94 1.54 -9.57 5.70
C VAL A 94 0.98 -9.42 7.12
N SER A 95 1.83 -8.98 8.04
CA SER A 95 1.42 -8.65 9.39
C SER A 95 1.20 -7.14 9.49
N VAL A 96 0.05 -6.73 9.99
CA VAL A 96 -0.37 -5.33 10.03
C VAL A 96 -0.78 -4.96 11.45
N LYS A 97 -0.25 -3.85 11.95
CA LYS A 97 -0.64 -3.26 13.23
C LYS A 97 -1.13 -1.84 13.00
N PHE A 98 -2.41 -1.59 13.30
CA PHE A 98 -2.97 -0.24 13.31
C PHE A 98 -2.84 0.35 14.71
N ASP A 99 -2.39 1.61 14.83
CA ASP A 99 -2.21 2.30 16.11
C ASP A 99 -1.65 1.38 17.23
N GLN A 100 -2.41 1.16 18.31
CA GLN A 100 -2.07 0.26 19.42
C GLN A 100 -2.88 -1.05 19.42
N ASP A 101 -3.55 -1.39 18.31
CA ASP A 101 -4.30 -2.63 18.17
C ASP A 101 -3.39 -3.87 18.21
N LYS A 102 -4.01 -5.05 18.33
CA LYS A 102 -3.35 -6.33 18.08
C LYS A 102 -2.91 -6.44 16.62
N ILE A 103 -1.81 -7.14 16.39
CA ILE A 103 -1.34 -7.51 15.05
C ILE A 103 -2.41 -8.36 14.35
N LYS A 104 -2.74 -8.01 13.11
CA LYS A 104 -3.66 -8.72 12.23
C LYS A 104 -2.87 -9.24 11.04
N THR A 105 -3.12 -10.49 10.64
CA THR A 105 -2.56 -11.06 9.42
C THR A 105 -3.55 -10.86 8.27
N TYR A 106 -3.05 -10.37 7.13
CA TYR A 106 -3.83 -10.27 5.90
C TYR A 106 -3.28 -11.24 4.86
N SER A 107 -4.17 -12.00 4.22
CA SER A 107 -3.83 -12.79 3.04
C SER A 107 -3.67 -11.91 1.81
N MET A 108 -2.67 -12.26 1.01
CA MET A 108 -2.24 -11.54 -0.17
C MET A 108 -2.25 -12.47 -1.38
N ASN A 109 -2.35 -11.89 -2.57
CA ASN A 109 -2.21 -12.56 -3.86
C ASN A 109 -1.03 -11.93 -4.62
N GLU A 110 -0.30 -12.76 -5.36
CA GLU A 110 0.75 -12.31 -6.27
C GLU A 110 0.16 -11.65 -7.54
N ALA A 111 0.98 -10.90 -8.25
CA ALA A 111 0.58 -10.30 -9.51
C ALA A 111 0.36 -11.36 -10.60
N ALA A 112 -0.73 -11.24 -11.36
CA ALA A 112 -1.05 -12.18 -12.42
C ALA A 112 -0.07 -12.13 -13.61
N ASP A 113 0.69 -11.04 -13.76
CA ASP A 113 1.70 -10.86 -14.80
C ASP A 113 3.11 -11.32 -14.37
N GLY A 114 3.25 -11.86 -13.15
CA GLY A 114 4.51 -12.33 -12.60
C GLY A 114 5.36 -11.24 -11.95
N SER A 115 4.87 -10.01 -11.84
CA SER A 115 5.57 -8.95 -11.12
C SER A 115 5.69 -9.30 -9.63
N ALA A 116 6.91 -9.25 -9.10
CA ALA A 116 7.22 -9.62 -7.72
C ALA A 116 7.41 -8.41 -6.79
N ASP A 117 7.34 -7.18 -7.32
CA ASP A 117 7.41 -5.92 -6.59
C ASP A 117 6.02 -5.46 -6.08
N VAL A 118 4.96 -6.23 -6.36
CA VAL A 118 3.58 -5.90 -5.98
C VAL A 118 2.80 -7.11 -5.49
N ILE A 119 2.03 -6.92 -4.42
CA ILE A 119 1.09 -7.92 -3.88
C ILE A 119 -0.26 -7.29 -3.54
N PHE A 120 -1.34 -8.06 -3.69
CA PHE A 120 -2.72 -7.58 -3.60
C PHE A 120 -3.42 -8.17 -2.38
N PHE A 121 -4.16 -7.38 -1.62
CA PHE A 121 -4.98 -7.93 -0.53
C PHE A 121 -6.05 -8.86 -1.10
N SER A 122 -6.11 -10.13 -0.65
CA SER A 122 -7.13 -11.08 -1.11
C SER A 122 -8.55 -10.65 -0.68
N ALA A 123 -8.66 -9.99 0.48
CA ALA A 123 -9.90 -9.45 1.03
C ALA A 123 -9.70 -8.00 1.55
N PRO A 124 -9.74 -6.98 0.66
CA PRO A 124 -9.29 -5.62 0.97
C PRO A 124 -10.24 -4.80 1.86
N SER A 125 -11.52 -5.18 1.97
CA SER A 125 -12.54 -4.37 2.63
C SER A 125 -12.22 -4.04 4.10
N GLY A 126 -11.72 -5.03 4.85
CA GLY A 126 -11.31 -4.86 6.24
C GLY A 126 -10.09 -3.93 6.37
N PHE A 127 -9.10 -4.08 5.48
CA PHE A 127 -7.92 -3.23 5.47
C PHE A 127 -8.30 -1.77 5.16
N ILE A 128 -9.08 -1.53 4.11
CA ILE A 128 -9.54 -0.19 3.71
C ILE A 128 -10.36 0.46 4.83
N LYS A 129 -11.23 -0.30 5.51
CA LYS A 129 -11.99 0.22 6.65
C LYS A 129 -11.06 0.69 7.77
N ASN A 130 -10.01 -0.08 8.09
CA ASN A 130 -9.06 0.31 9.12
C ASN A 130 -8.23 1.52 8.70
N ILE A 131 -7.82 1.65 7.43
CA ILE A 131 -7.13 2.86 6.93
C ILE A 131 -7.96 4.13 7.20
N LYS A 132 -9.28 4.05 7.03
CA LYS A 132 -10.19 5.20 7.24
C LYS A 132 -10.42 5.57 8.70
N SER A 133 -10.10 4.69 9.66
CA SER A 133 -10.50 4.85 11.06
C SER A 133 -9.33 4.90 12.05
N HIS A 134 -8.09 4.85 11.56
CA HIS A 134 -6.88 4.84 12.37
C HIS A 134 -5.93 5.94 11.88
N LYS A 135 -4.91 6.23 12.68
CA LYS A 135 -3.96 7.32 12.39
C LYS A 135 -2.61 6.81 11.93
N GLN A 136 -2.24 5.61 12.35
CA GLN A 136 -0.96 5.00 12.05
C GLN A 136 -1.14 3.54 11.67
N VAL A 137 -0.28 3.06 10.78
CA VAL A 137 -0.17 1.64 10.47
C VAL A 137 1.29 1.23 10.29
N ILE A 138 1.62 0.05 10.84
CA ILE A 138 2.88 -0.64 10.60
C ILE A 138 2.55 -1.89 9.79
N ILE A 139 3.27 -2.08 8.68
CA ILE A 139 3.15 -3.26 7.81
C ILE A 139 4.50 -3.97 7.81
N GLU A 140 4.48 -5.26 8.15
CA GLU A 140 5.61 -6.18 8.01
C GLU A 140 5.34 -7.15 6.86
N ALA A 141 6.27 -7.19 5.91
CA ALA A 141 6.25 -8.11 4.78
C ALA A 141 7.61 -8.83 4.68
N ASP A 142 7.61 -9.99 4.04
CA ASP A 142 8.81 -10.78 3.77
C ASP A 142 9.34 -10.48 2.37
N PHE A 143 10.65 -10.43 2.23
CA PHE A 143 11.35 -10.06 1.00
C PHE A 143 12.46 -11.06 0.69
N TYR A 144 12.59 -11.42 -0.58
CA TYR A 144 13.57 -12.40 -1.01
C TYR A 144 15.00 -11.96 -0.64
N GLN A 145 15.74 -12.83 0.05
CA GLN A 145 17.09 -12.60 0.61
C GLN A 145 17.21 -11.54 1.71
N GLU A 146 16.14 -10.80 1.99
CA GLU A 146 16.10 -9.71 2.97
C GLU A 146 15.34 -10.09 4.25
N GLY A 147 14.49 -11.10 4.17
CA GLY A 147 13.62 -11.51 5.27
C GLY A 147 12.54 -10.45 5.55
N LYS A 148 12.06 -10.45 6.79
CA LYS A 148 10.98 -9.57 7.23
C LYS A 148 11.45 -8.13 7.43
N LYS A 149 10.73 -7.19 6.84
CA LYS A 149 11.00 -5.75 6.96
C LYS A 149 9.73 -5.00 7.30
N GLN A 150 9.88 -3.93 8.08
CA GLN A 150 8.76 -3.15 8.61
C GLN A 150 8.72 -1.74 8.03
N PHE A 151 7.52 -1.32 7.67
CA PHE A 151 7.24 -0.02 7.10
C PHE A 151 6.15 0.67 7.89
N LYS A 152 6.34 1.96 8.17
CA LYS A 152 5.48 2.78 9.00
C LYS A 152 4.82 3.85 8.15
N PHE A 153 3.55 4.10 8.42
CA PHE A 153 2.75 5.07 7.71
C PHE A 153 1.95 5.90 8.69
N ASN A 154 1.88 7.20 8.44
CA ASN A 154 0.85 8.07 8.98
C ASN A 154 -0.31 8.14 7.98
N ILE A 155 -1.50 7.76 8.43
CA ILE A 155 -2.72 7.65 7.64
C ILE A 155 -3.81 8.62 8.13
N ASP A 156 -3.51 9.50 9.09
CA ASP A 156 -4.46 10.47 9.66
C ASP A 156 -4.96 11.50 8.61
N ASN A 157 -4.18 11.70 7.54
CA ASN A 157 -4.51 12.56 6.40
C ASN A 157 -5.20 11.81 5.24
N TYR A 158 -5.81 10.64 5.48
CA TYR A 158 -6.54 9.91 4.44
C TYR A 158 -7.62 10.79 3.78
N PRO A 159 -7.60 10.97 2.44
CA PRO A 159 -8.57 11.80 1.74
C PRO A 159 -9.87 11.01 1.56
N GLY A 160 -10.82 11.21 2.46
CA GLY A 160 -12.13 10.55 2.44
C GLY A 160 -13.20 11.25 3.25
#